data_AF-A0A9E3WRZ1-F1
#
_entry.id   AF-A0A9E3WRZ1-F1
#
_cell.length_a   1.000
_cell.length_b   1.000
_cell.length_c   1.000
_cell.angle_alpha   90.00
_cell.angle_beta   90.00
_cell.angle_gamma   90.00
#
_symmetry.space_group_name_H-M   'P 1'
#
loop_
_entity.id
_entity.type
_entity.pdbx_description
1 polymer ?
#
loop_
_entity_poly.entity_id
_entity_poly.type
_entity_poly.pdbx_seq_one_letter_code
_entity_poly.pdbx_strand_id
1 'polypeptide(L)'
;MPETHTMDISDSLLQAFLSEERYWPAVPQSLAELGLNEALIESLVCKQLAVTGSASGRAIAEFVCIPFRLLEPVFAGLRTRHILVHSGSAPFNDYYYTLTDSGHEKTRSFQRACSYVGPAPVSLADYCISVEAQCISTESPTDIDLKNACADITCDETLFNRIGPAVNSGAGMFLYGAPGNGKSTLARRITGCFGEEIWIPRTLVEDGQLIKLFDSSAHEEASTERGGVLKGQEYDQRWVKIRRPTVCVGGELVMENLDIRHDPVS
;
A
#
# COMPACT_ATOMS: atom_id res chain seq x y z
N MET A 1 27.77 8.98 41.63
CA MET A 1 26.40 9.20 41.13
C MET A 1 26.54 9.36 39.62
N PRO A 2 26.20 8.36 38.80
CA PRO A 2 26.24 8.55 37.36
C PRO A 2 25.01 9.37 36.94
N GLU A 3 25.25 10.40 36.14
CA GLU A 3 24.20 11.27 35.59
C GLU A 3 23.38 10.46 34.59
N THR A 4 22.10 10.26 34.89
CA THR A 4 21.15 9.66 33.95
C THR A 4 20.83 10.71 32.90
N HIS A 5 21.42 10.58 31.71
CA HIS A 5 20.99 11.32 30.53
C HIS A 5 19.59 10.83 30.14
N THR A 6 18.56 11.62 30.46
CA THR A 6 17.24 11.46 29.86
C THR A 6 17.39 11.77 28.37
N MET A 7 17.33 10.75 27.51
CA MET A 7 17.15 10.97 26.07
C MET A 7 15.81 11.67 25.88
N ASP A 8 15.81 12.87 25.29
CA ASP A 8 14.61 13.49 24.74
C ASP A 8 14.11 12.61 23.59
N ILE A 9 13.25 11.65 23.92
CA ILE A 9 12.50 10.86 22.95
C ILE A 9 11.53 11.84 22.30
N SER A 10 11.64 12.05 20.99
CA SER A 10 10.73 12.93 20.27
C SER A 10 9.29 12.48 20.47
N ASP A 11 8.36 13.43 20.67
CA ASP A 11 6.92 13.15 20.83
C ASP A 11 6.37 12.28 19.70
N SER A 12 6.97 12.32 18.51
CA SER A 12 6.65 11.46 17.36
C SER A 12 7.01 9.99 17.57
N LEU A 13 8.15 9.68 18.22
CA LEU A 13 8.55 8.33 18.55
C LEU A 13 7.67 7.78 19.68
N LEU A 14 7.41 8.59 20.71
CA LEU A 14 6.47 8.25 21.77
C LEU A 14 5.05 8.02 21.23
N GLN A 15 4.58 8.83 20.29
CA GLN A 15 3.30 8.61 19.61
C GLN A 15 3.30 7.37 18.72
N ALA A 16 4.40 7.05 18.03
CA ALA A 16 4.53 5.83 17.25
C ALA A 16 4.55 4.57 18.14
N PHE A 17 5.15 4.67 19.34
CA PHE A 17 5.10 3.61 20.36
C PHE A 17 3.73 3.46 21.01
N LEU A 18 2.93 4.55 21.06
CA LEU A 18 1.58 4.57 21.62
C LEU A 18 0.49 4.29 20.57
N SER A 19 0.80 4.39 19.28
CA SER A 19 -0.10 4.01 18.20
C SER A 19 -0.06 2.50 17.98
N GLU A 20 -1.21 1.85 17.94
CA GLU A 20 -1.33 0.42 17.59
C GLU A 20 -0.89 0.11 16.14
N GLU A 21 -0.63 1.15 15.33
CA GLU A 21 -0.09 1.05 13.98
C GLU A 21 1.44 0.90 13.99
N ARG A 22 1.92 -0.33 13.73
CA ARG A 22 3.36 -0.67 13.76
C ARG A 22 4.13 -0.26 12.50
N TYR A 23 3.41 0.00 11.41
CA TYR A 23 3.99 0.37 10.13
C TYR A 23 3.24 1.57 9.54
N TRP A 24 4.01 2.57 9.11
CA TRP A 24 3.50 3.78 8.47
C TRP A 24 4.42 4.13 7.29
N PRO A 25 3.94 4.06 6.03
CA PRO A 25 4.78 4.30 4.85
C PRO A 25 5.40 5.69 4.86
N ALA A 26 6.73 5.76 4.94
CA ALA A 26 7.46 7.02 4.96
C ALA A 26 7.47 7.70 3.58
N VAL A 27 7.21 9.01 3.55
CA VAL A 27 7.27 9.79 2.30
C VAL A 27 8.71 9.79 1.76
N PRO A 28 8.94 9.36 0.50
CA PRO A 28 10.26 9.34 -0.10
C PRO A 28 10.83 10.77 -0.20
N GLN A 29 12.10 10.93 0.14
CA GLN A 29 12.82 12.21 0.13
C GLN A 29 13.75 12.38 -1.07
N SER A 30 13.95 11.31 -1.85
CA SER A 30 14.79 11.31 -3.04
C SER A 30 14.26 10.35 -4.11
N LEU A 31 14.68 10.54 -5.38
CA LEU A 31 14.35 9.59 -6.46
C LEU A 31 14.97 8.20 -6.22
N ALA A 32 16.10 8.13 -5.51
CA ALA A 32 16.75 6.88 -5.17
C ALA A 32 15.92 6.06 -4.18
N GLU A 33 15.30 6.70 -3.18
CA GLU A 33 14.39 6.06 -2.21
C GLU A 33 13.10 5.53 -2.85
N LEU A 34 12.73 5.98 -4.05
CA LEU A 34 11.59 5.38 -4.75
C LEU A 34 11.86 3.93 -5.15
N GLY A 35 13.14 3.53 -5.30
CA GLY A 35 13.54 2.22 -5.79
C GLY A 35 13.19 1.98 -7.27
N LEU A 36 12.93 3.06 -8.02
CA LEU A 36 12.46 2.99 -9.41
C LEU A 36 13.53 3.46 -10.40
N ASN A 37 13.56 2.83 -11.58
CA ASN A 37 14.33 3.31 -12.71
C ASN A 37 13.75 4.64 -13.23
N GLU A 38 14.59 5.62 -13.50
CA GLU A 38 14.20 6.92 -14.08
C GLU A 38 13.37 6.76 -15.37
N ALA A 39 13.72 5.80 -16.23
CA ALA A 39 12.96 5.53 -17.46
C ALA A 39 11.51 5.13 -17.19
N LEU A 40 11.25 4.42 -16.09
CA LEU A 40 9.89 4.05 -15.66
C LEU A 40 9.14 5.30 -15.20
N ILE A 41 9.76 6.16 -14.38
CA ILE A 41 9.16 7.41 -13.89
C ILE A 41 8.82 8.34 -15.07
N GLU A 42 9.74 8.52 -16.00
CA GLU A 42 9.51 9.28 -17.24
C GLU A 42 8.34 8.70 -18.04
N SER A 43 8.27 7.36 -18.13
CA SER A 43 7.19 6.70 -18.86
C SER A 43 5.82 6.98 -18.23
N LEU A 44 5.71 6.98 -16.90
CA LEU A 44 4.45 7.27 -16.19
C LEU A 44 4.00 8.71 -16.45
N VAL A 45 4.92 9.67 -16.35
CA VAL A 45 4.66 11.09 -16.66
C VAL A 45 4.17 11.26 -18.10
N CYS A 46 4.90 10.68 -19.06
CA CYS A 46 4.59 10.82 -20.47
C CYS A 46 3.26 10.14 -20.84
N LYS A 47 2.98 8.95 -20.29
CA LYS A 47 1.71 8.25 -20.49
C LYS A 47 0.54 9.02 -19.89
N GLN A 48 0.70 9.59 -18.69
CA GLN A 48 -0.37 10.40 -18.08
C GLN A 48 -0.70 11.62 -18.94
N LEU A 49 0.31 12.32 -19.44
CA LEU A 49 0.10 13.46 -20.35
C LEU A 49 -0.49 13.06 -21.70
N ALA A 50 -0.22 11.84 -22.20
CA ALA A 50 -0.88 11.35 -23.40
C ALA A 50 -2.37 11.08 -23.19
N VAL A 51 -2.79 10.74 -21.97
CA VAL A 51 -4.21 10.54 -21.61
C VAL A 51 -4.91 11.88 -21.38
N THR A 52 -4.29 12.81 -20.65
CA THR A 52 -4.93 14.08 -20.25
C THR A 52 -4.70 15.23 -21.24
N GLY A 53 -3.73 15.11 -22.15
CA GLY A 53 -3.29 16.12 -23.12
C GLY A 53 -2.43 17.23 -22.51
N SER A 54 -2.86 17.81 -21.39
CA SER A 54 -2.12 18.84 -20.65
C SER A 54 -2.47 18.79 -19.17
N ALA A 55 -1.47 18.87 -18.29
CA ALA A 55 -1.66 18.88 -16.84
C ALA A 55 -0.58 19.70 -16.15
N SER A 56 -0.88 20.24 -14.96
CA SER A 56 0.13 20.89 -14.13
C SER A 56 1.10 19.85 -13.56
N GLY A 57 2.33 20.23 -13.24
CA GLY A 57 3.30 19.31 -12.66
C GLY A 57 2.83 18.72 -11.33
N ARG A 58 2.12 19.51 -10.51
CA ARG A 58 1.48 19.03 -9.27
C ARG A 58 0.37 18.03 -9.51
N ALA A 59 -0.47 18.23 -10.54
CA ALA A 59 -1.52 17.27 -10.87
C ALA A 59 -0.94 15.95 -11.40
N ILE A 60 0.16 16.01 -12.16
CA ILE A 60 0.89 14.80 -12.58
C ILE A 60 1.47 14.09 -11.36
N ALA A 61 2.12 14.82 -10.46
CA ALA A 61 2.71 14.31 -9.22
C ALA A 61 1.69 13.59 -8.32
N GLU A 62 0.52 14.21 -8.13
CA GLU A 62 -0.59 13.61 -7.39
C GLU A 62 -1.07 12.31 -8.05
N PHE A 63 -1.28 12.33 -9.37
CA PHE A 63 -1.75 11.16 -10.12
C PHE A 63 -0.78 9.98 -10.07
N VAL A 64 0.52 10.22 -10.24
CA VAL A 64 1.55 9.16 -10.16
C VAL A 64 2.01 8.90 -8.72
N CYS A 65 1.43 9.59 -7.73
CA CYS A 65 1.76 9.45 -6.32
C CYS A 65 3.25 9.64 -5.98
N ILE A 66 3.96 10.52 -6.70
CA ILE A 66 5.35 10.90 -6.40
C ILE A 66 5.34 12.36 -5.93
N PRO A 67 6.01 12.72 -4.82
CA PRO A 67 6.10 14.10 -4.39
C PRO A 67 6.56 15.05 -5.50
N PHE A 68 5.86 16.16 -5.71
CA PHE A 68 6.12 17.10 -6.82
C PHE A 68 7.61 17.52 -6.91
N ARG A 69 8.23 17.81 -5.75
CA ARG A 69 9.65 18.18 -5.65
C ARG A 69 10.62 17.15 -6.27
N LEU A 70 10.25 15.87 -6.26
CA LEU A 70 11.06 14.80 -6.83
C LEU A 70 10.88 14.70 -8.34
N LEU A 71 9.74 15.14 -8.88
CA LEU A 71 9.48 15.16 -10.33
C LEU A 71 10.02 16.41 -11.03
N GLU A 72 10.29 17.50 -10.33
CA GLU A 72 10.91 18.71 -10.91
C GLU A 72 12.15 18.42 -11.80
N PRO A 73 13.17 17.66 -11.34
CA PRO A 73 14.31 17.31 -12.19
C PRO A 73 13.92 16.42 -13.38
N VAL A 74 12.93 15.53 -13.23
CA VAL A 74 12.42 14.67 -14.31
C VAL A 74 11.77 15.51 -15.40
N PHE A 75 10.92 16.47 -15.02
CA PHE A 75 10.31 17.42 -15.95
C PHE A 75 11.38 18.25 -16.68
N ALA A 76 12.38 18.75 -15.96
CA ALA A 76 13.49 19.49 -16.56
C ALA A 76 14.26 18.64 -17.58
N GLY A 77 14.59 17.39 -17.24
CA GLY A 77 15.29 16.47 -18.14
C GLY A 77 14.49 16.10 -19.40
N LEU A 78 13.17 15.89 -19.26
CA LEU A 78 12.28 15.65 -20.40
C LEU A 78 12.14 16.89 -21.30
N ARG A 79 12.11 18.09 -20.72
CA ARG A 79 12.08 19.35 -21.48
C ARG A 79 13.36 19.62 -22.24
N THR A 80 14.52 19.40 -21.61
CA THR A 80 15.83 19.55 -22.29
C THR A 80 15.94 18.63 -23.50
N ARG A 81 15.33 17.44 -23.44
CA ARG A 81 15.25 16.50 -24.58
C ARG A 81 14.09 16.79 -25.54
N HIS A 82 13.38 17.91 -25.38
CA HIS A 82 12.21 18.29 -26.19
C HIS A 82 11.08 17.26 -26.21
N ILE A 83 10.94 16.45 -25.16
CA ILE A 83 9.81 15.53 -24.98
C ILE A 83 8.59 16.26 -24.45
N LEU A 84 8.81 17.23 -23.55
CA LEU A 84 7.78 18.07 -22.94
C LEU A 84 8.02 19.55 -23.26
N VAL A 85 6.93 20.32 -23.32
CA VAL A 85 6.94 21.78 -23.39
C VAL A 85 5.98 22.38 -22.36
N HIS A 86 6.12 23.68 -22.07
CA HIS A 86 5.19 24.39 -21.20
C HIS A 86 4.11 24.97 -22.10
N SER A 87 2.85 24.60 -21.84
CA SER A 87 1.69 25.17 -22.53
C SER A 87 1.18 26.45 -21.85
N GLY A 88 1.60 26.71 -20.61
CA GLY A 88 1.29 27.93 -19.87
C GLY A 88 1.78 27.88 -18.42
N SER A 89 1.61 28.99 -17.70
CA SER A 89 1.87 29.06 -16.26
C SER A 89 0.70 28.45 -15.47
N ALA A 90 1.00 27.73 -14.41
CA ALA A 90 0.03 27.23 -13.44
C ALA A 90 0.21 27.93 -12.07
N PRO A 91 -0.79 27.86 -11.16
CA PRO A 91 -0.65 28.41 -9.82
C PRO A 91 0.54 27.84 -9.04
N PHE A 92 0.96 28.53 -7.97
CA PHE A 92 2.02 28.07 -7.05
C PHE A 92 3.39 27.80 -7.70
N ASN A 93 3.78 28.66 -8.65
CA ASN A 93 5.06 28.58 -9.38
C ASN A 93 5.26 27.23 -10.10
N ASP A 94 4.17 26.69 -10.67
CA ASP A 94 4.16 25.48 -11.49
C ASP A 94 3.84 25.86 -12.96
N TYR A 95 3.91 24.89 -13.85
CA TYR A 95 3.59 25.03 -15.27
C TYR A 95 2.63 23.94 -15.72
N TYR A 96 1.85 24.24 -16.76
CA TYR A 96 1.16 23.21 -17.52
C TYR A 96 2.15 22.58 -18.50
N TYR A 97 2.24 21.26 -18.47
CA TYR A 97 3.07 20.46 -19.35
C TYR A 97 2.22 19.80 -20.42
N THR A 98 2.73 19.74 -21.64
CA THR A 98 2.15 18.96 -22.74
C THR A 98 3.26 18.26 -23.54
N LEU A 99 2.90 17.18 -24.22
CA LEU A 99 3.82 16.42 -25.06
C LEU A 99 4.09 17.19 -26.37
N THR A 100 5.33 17.11 -26.84
CA THR A 100 5.66 17.47 -28.23
C THR A 100 5.33 16.32 -29.17
N ASP A 101 5.46 16.52 -30.48
CA ASP A 101 5.35 15.43 -31.46
C ASP A 101 6.34 14.29 -31.17
N SER A 102 7.59 14.64 -30.83
CA SER A 102 8.61 13.66 -30.41
C SER A 102 8.23 12.99 -29.08
N GLY A 103 7.62 13.75 -28.15
CA GLY A 103 7.08 13.20 -26.92
C GLY A 103 5.97 12.18 -27.19
N HIS A 104 5.04 12.45 -28.10
CA HIS A 104 4.01 11.50 -28.49
C HIS A 104 4.60 10.23 -29.11
N GLU A 105 5.63 10.33 -29.95
CA GLU A 105 6.35 9.16 -30.49
C GLU A 105 7.02 8.32 -29.40
N LYS A 106 7.68 8.99 -28.45
CA LYS A 106 8.31 8.32 -27.32
C LYS A 106 7.28 7.63 -26.43
N THR A 107 6.16 8.30 -26.13
CA THR A 107 5.05 7.73 -25.34
C THR A 107 4.43 6.51 -26.01
N ARG A 108 4.26 6.51 -27.34
CA ARG A 108 3.79 5.32 -28.08
C ARG A 108 4.72 4.12 -27.87
N SER A 109 6.03 4.35 -27.79
CA SER A 109 7.00 3.28 -27.51
C SER A 109 6.87 2.76 -26.08
N PHE A 110 6.68 3.66 -25.10
CA PHE A 110 6.42 3.27 -23.72
C PHE A 110 5.11 2.48 -23.55
N GLN A 111 4.02 2.91 -24.21
CA GLN A 111 2.73 2.21 -24.17
C GLN A 111 2.78 0.82 -24.80
N ARG A 112 3.57 0.65 -25.87
CA ARG A 112 3.80 -0.67 -26.48
C ARG A 112 4.57 -1.62 -25.57
N ALA A 113 5.50 -1.08 -24.78
CA ALA A 113 6.25 -1.88 -23.80
C ALA A 113 5.37 -2.22 -22.58
N CYS A 114 4.53 -1.28 -22.14
CA CYS A 114 3.62 -1.47 -21.02
C CYS A 114 2.50 -0.42 -21.07
N SER A 115 1.25 -0.87 -21.10
CA SER A 115 0.06 0.00 -21.16
C SER A 115 -0.31 0.63 -19.82
N TYR A 116 0.26 0.15 -18.70
CA TYR A 116 -0.02 0.67 -17.36
C TYR A 116 0.14 2.21 -17.28
N VAL A 117 -0.91 2.85 -16.76
CA VAL A 117 -0.97 4.27 -16.39
C VAL A 117 -1.63 4.36 -15.01
N GLY A 118 -0.93 4.95 -14.05
CA GLY A 118 -1.41 5.03 -12.68
C GLY A 118 -0.31 5.46 -11.70
N PRO A 119 -0.54 5.24 -10.40
CA PRO A 119 0.44 5.46 -9.34
C PRO A 119 1.78 4.80 -9.65
N ALA A 120 2.87 5.43 -9.23
CA ALA A 120 4.19 4.84 -9.32
C ALA A 120 4.25 3.57 -8.47
N PRO A 121 4.82 2.47 -8.98
CA PRO A 121 4.89 1.22 -8.25
C PRO A 121 5.86 1.32 -7.07
N VAL A 122 5.74 0.35 -6.17
CA VAL A 122 6.68 0.09 -5.09
C VAL A 122 7.46 -1.19 -5.42
N SER A 123 8.73 -1.28 -5.04
CA SER A 123 9.52 -2.49 -5.28
C SER A 123 8.94 -3.68 -4.50
N LEU A 124 9.09 -4.89 -5.03
CA LEU A 124 8.70 -6.10 -4.30
C LEU A 124 9.45 -6.22 -2.97
N ALA A 125 10.73 -5.81 -2.94
CA ALA A 125 11.55 -5.81 -1.74
C ALA A 125 10.96 -4.92 -0.62
N ASP A 126 10.58 -3.68 -0.95
CA ASP A 126 9.96 -2.76 0.02
C ASP A 126 8.60 -3.30 0.50
N TYR A 127 7.85 -3.95 -0.39
CA TYR A 127 6.61 -4.61 -0.02
C TYR A 127 6.85 -5.77 0.96
N CYS A 128 7.82 -6.65 0.71
CA CYS A 128 8.17 -7.73 1.64
C CYS A 128 8.53 -7.19 3.03
N ILE A 129 9.34 -6.13 3.12
CA ILE A 129 9.69 -5.47 4.38
C ILE A 129 8.42 -4.96 5.11
N SER A 130 7.48 -4.36 4.37
CA SER A 130 6.22 -3.90 4.96
C SER A 130 5.33 -5.04 5.46
N VAL A 131 5.34 -6.19 4.79
CA VAL A 131 4.55 -7.36 5.19
C VAL A 131 5.13 -7.94 6.48
N GLU A 132 6.45 -8.01 6.60
CA GLU A 132 7.13 -8.44 7.82
C GLU A 132 6.81 -7.50 9.00
N ALA A 133 6.84 -6.18 8.79
CA ALA A 133 6.52 -5.18 9.81
C ALA A 133 5.05 -5.21 10.27
N GLN A 134 4.15 -5.74 9.43
CA GLN A 134 2.70 -5.80 9.66
C GLN A 134 2.19 -7.24 9.93
N CYS A 135 3.11 -8.16 10.23
CA CYS A 135 2.80 -9.57 10.40
C CYS A 135 2.07 -9.84 11.72
N ILE A 136 1.03 -10.68 11.62
CA ILE A 136 0.18 -11.12 12.75
C ILE A 136 0.99 -11.77 13.87
N SER A 137 2.10 -12.46 13.55
CA SER A 137 2.98 -13.08 14.54
C SER A 137 3.60 -12.08 15.54
N THR A 138 3.57 -10.79 15.20
CA THR A 138 4.03 -9.74 16.11
C THR A 138 2.88 -9.21 16.98
N GLU A 139 1.63 -9.41 16.59
CA GLU A 139 0.45 -8.96 17.33
C GLU A 139 0.19 -9.89 18.53
N SER A 140 -0.28 -9.33 19.63
CA SER A 140 -0.57 -10.07 20.86
C SER A 140 -2.05 -9.89 21.20
N PRO A 141 -2.96 -10.56 20.46
CA PRO A 141 -4.40 -10.43 20.68
C PRO A 141 -4.73 -10.83 22.12
N THR A 142 -5.53 -10.01 22.78
CA THR A 142 -5.93 -10.23 24.16
C THR A 142 -7.18 -11.12 24.22
N ASP A 143 -7.45 -11.68 25.40
CA ASP A 143 -8.70 -12.42 25.65
C ASP A 143 -9.95 -11.56 25.42
N ILE A 144 -9.82 -10.23 25.57
CA ILE A 144 -10.90 -9.28 25.32
C ILE A 144 -11.17 -9.19 23.81
N ASP A 145 -10.11 -9.08 23.00
CA ASP A 145 -10.23 -9.01 21.54
C ASP A 145 -10.85 -10.29 20.99
N LEU A 146 -10.44 -11.45 21.51
CA LEU A 146 -11.02 -12.74 21.14
C LEU A 146 -12.50 -12.85 21.48
N LYS A 147 -12.91 -12.35 22.65
CA LYS A 147 -14.32 -12.31 23.05
C LYS A 147 -15.13 -11.33 22.21
N ASN A 148 -14.58 -10.16 21.91
CA ASN A 148 -15.23 -9.14 21.08
C ASN A 148 -15.43 -9.66 19.65
N ALA A 149 -14.40 -10.26 19.07
CA ALA A 149 -14.45 -10.81 17.72
C ALA A 149 -15.47 -11.96 17.59
N CYS A 150 -15.76 -12.67 18.68
CA CYS A 150 -16.75 -13.75 18.75
C CYS A 150 -18.06 -13.34 19.42
N ALA A 151 -18.31 -12.04 19.65
CA ALA A 151 -19.47 -11.59 20.44
C ALA A 151 -20.83 -11.93 19.82
N ASP A 152 -20.87 -12.16 18.50
CA ASP A 152 -22.08 -12.52 17.75
C ASP A 152 -22.28 -14.04 17.60
N ILE A 153 -21.40 -14.86 18.17
CA ILE A 153 -21.50 -16.31 18.17
C ILE A 153 -21.52 -16.88 19.59
N THR A 154 -22.27 -17.96 19.80
CA THR A 154 -22.24 -18.69 21.06
C THR A 154 -21.04 -19.63 21.06
N CYS A 155 -20.08 -19.39 21.94
CA CYS A 155 -18.92 -20.26 22.15
C CYS A 155 -18.74 -20.56 23.63
N ASP A 156 -18.38 -21.81 23.92
CA ASP A 156 -18.09 -22.25 25.29
C ASP A 156 -16.78 -21.65 25.80
N GLU A 157 -16.71 -21.27 27.07
CA GLU A 157 -15.50 -20.68 27.67
C GLU A 157 -14.32 -21.65 27.61
N THR A 158 -14.56 -22.97 27.70
CA THR A 158 -13.50 -23.96 27.58
C THR A 158 -12.87 -23.97 26.18
N LEU A 159 -13.63 -23.61 25.15
CA LEU A 159 -13.13 -23.49 23.78
C LEU A 159 -12.22 -22.28 23.63
N PHE A 160 -12.60 -21.13 24.20
CA PHE A 160 -11.76 -19.93 24.21
C PHE A 160 -10.43 -20.19 24.92
N ASN A 161 -10.45 -20.82 26.09
CA ASN A 161 -9.23 -21.17 26.83
C ASN A 161 -8.29 -22.11 26.06
N ARG A 162 -8.83 -22.95 25.16
CA ARG A 162 -8.04 -23.85 24.33
C ARG A 162 -7.47 -23.17 23.08
N ILE A 163 -8.20 -22.22 22.51
CA ILE A 163 -7.84 -21.54 21.26
C ILE A 163 -6.96 -20.31 21.51
N GLY A 164 -7.13 -19.62 22.65
CA GLY A 164 -6.39 -18.43 23.01
C GLY A 164 -4.87 -18.54 22.82
N PRO A 165 -4.20 -19.59 23.34
CA PRO A 165 -2.76 -19.78 23.12
C PRO A 165 -2.38 -19.95 21.64
N ALA A 166 -3.21 -20.63 20.84
CA ALA A 166 -2.96 -20.83 19.41
C ALA A 166 -3.12 -19.52 18.64
N VAL A 167 -4.16 -18.74 18.96
CA VAL A 167 -4.42 -17.41 18.37
C VAL A 167 -3.30 -16.43 18.72
N ASN A 168 -2.90 -16.37 19.99
CA ASN A 168 -1.79 -15.53 20.45
C ASN A 168 -0.46 -15.92 19.78
N SER A 169 -0.23 -17.21 19.55
CA SER A 169 0.98 -17.66 18.85
C SER A 169 1.05 -17.30 17.35
N GLY A 170 -0.07 -16.85 16.75
CA GLY A 170 -0.16 -16.59 15.31
C GLY A 170 0.07 -17.82 14.42
N ALA A 171 0.08 -19.02 14.99
CA ALA A 171 0.36 -20.26 14.29
C ALA A 171 -0.87 -20.80 13.55
N GLY A 172 -0.64 -21.62 12.53
CA GLY A 172 -1.71 -22.33 11.83
C GLY A 172 -2.49 -23.26 12.77
N MET A 173 -3.83 -23.22 12.69
CA MET A 173 -4.72 -24.04 13.52
C MET A 173 -5.63 -24.92 12.66
N PHE A 174 -5.78 -26.17 13.07
CA PHE A 174 -6.76 -27.10 12.48
C PHE A 174 -8.02 -27.19 13.34
N LEU A 175 -9.14 -26.67 12.82
CA LEU A 175 -10.46 -26.83 13.44
C LEU A 175 -11.16 -28.08 12.90
N TYR A 176 -11.30 -29.12 13.73
CA TYR A 176 -11.94 -30.39 13.37
C TYR A 176 -13.17 -30.70 14.25
N GLY A 177 -14.07 -31.55 13.73
CA GLY A 177 -15.31 -31.93 14.41
C GLY A 177 -16.46 -32.18 13.43
N ALA A 178 -17.61 -32.65 13.94
CA ALA A 178 -18.79 -32.95 13.13
C ALA A 178 -19.23 -31.74 12.26
N PRO A 179 -19.80 -31.97 11.06
CA PRO A 179 -20.44 -30.91 10.26
C PRO A 179 -21.52 -30.18 11.07
N GLY A 180 -21.69 -28.87 10.84
CA GLY A 180 -22.71 -28.06 11.53
C GLY A 180 -22.28 -27.39 12.84
N ASN A 181 -21.13 -27.75 13.43
CA ASN A 181 -20.64 -27.16 14.70
C ASN A 181 -19.99 -25.76 14.56
N GLY A 182 -20.32 -24.99 13.51
CA GLY A 182 -19.85 -23.60 13.38
C GLY A 182 -18.34 -23.39 13.16
N LYS A 183 -17.55 -24.42 12.82
CA LYS A 183 -16.08 -24.32 12.64
C LYS A 183 -15.67 -23.22 11.66
N SER A 184 -16.33 -23.14 10.50
CA SER A 184 -16.06 -22.11 9.50
C SER A 184 -16.45 -20.71 9.98
N THR A 185 -17.49 -20.62 10.80
CA THR A 185 -17.90 -19.37 11.45
C THR A 185 -16.85 -18.92 12.45
N LEU A 186 -16.40 -19.83 13.32
CA LEU A 186 -15.35 -19.58 14.30
C LEU A 186 -14.04 -19.15 13.63
N ALA A 187 -13.62 -19.83 12.56
CA ALA A 187 -12.42 -19.48 11.79
C ALA A 187 -12.47 -18.04 11.27
N ARG A 188 -13.63 -17.60 10.73
CA ARG A 188 -13.82 -16.23 10.23
C ARG A 188 -13.89 -15.18 11.32
N ARG A 189 -14.31 -15.55 12.54
CA ARG A 189 -14.41 -14.63 13.67
C ARG A 189 -13.05 -14.43 14.33
N ILE A 190 -12.26 -15.50 14.44
CA ILE A 190 -10.91 -15.44 15.00
C ILE A 190 -10.01 -14.47 14.23
N THR A 191 -10.18 -14.30 12.92
CA THR A 191 -9.38 -13.32 12.16
C THR A 191 -9.63 -11.88 12.59
N GLY A 192 -10.79 -11.56 13.16
CA GLY A 192 -11.11 -10.24 13.71
C GLY A 192 -10.49 -9.96 15.08
N CYS A 193 -9.73 -10.89 15.65
CA CYS A 193 -8.97 -10.64 16.89
C CYS A 193 -7.64 -9.92 16.62
N PHE A 194 -7.22 -9.90 15.36
CA PHE A 194 -5.96 -9.33 14.89
C PHE A 194 -6.22 -7.95 14.30
N GLY A 195 -5.17 -7.12 14.25
CA GLY A 195 -5.19 -5.76 13.73
C GLY A 195 -5.96 -5.71 12.41
N GLU A 196 -6.99 -4.86 12.39
CA GLU A 196 -8.00 -4.85 11.33
C GLU A 196 -7.51 -4.16 10.06
N GLU A 197 -6.39 -3.44 10.10
CA GLU A 197 -5.95 -2.57 9.01
C GLU A 197 -4.47 -2.74 8.70
N ILE A 198 -4.12 -2.74 7.41
CA ILE A 198 -2.74 -2.85 6.91
C ILE A 198 -2.53 -1.90 5.73
N TRP A 199 -1.28 -1.54 5.50
CA TRP A 199 -0.82 -0.82 4.32
C TRP A 199 -0.35 -1.79 3.25
N ILE A 200 -0.86 -1.59 2.03
CA ILE A 200 -0.39 -2.28 0.84
C ILE A 200 -0.04 -1.26 -0.26
N PRO A 201 0.91 -1.55 -1.15
CA PRO A 201 1.12 -0.75 -2.34
C PRO A 201 -0.07 -0.83 -3.29
N ARG A 202 -0.34 0.25 -4.03
CA ARG A 202 -1.31 0.22 -5.12
C ARG A 202 -0.82 -0.66 -6.28
N THR A 203 0.47 -0.62 -6.57
CA THR A 203 1.11 -1.38 -7.65
C THR A 203 2.52 -1.76 -7.24
N LEU A 204 2.96 -2.95 -7.60
CA LEU A 204 4.32 -3.45 -7.39
C LEU A 204 5.12 -3.43 -8.69
N VAL A 205 6.45 -3.40 -8.57
CA VAL A 205 7.39 -3.66 -9.66
C VAL A 205 8.42 -4.71 -9.25
N GLU A 206 8.67 -5.66 -10.14
CA GLU A 206 9.76 -6.63 -10.06
C GLU A 206 10.22 -6.99 -11.47
N ASP A 207 11.53 -6.97 -11.74
CA ASP A 207 12.11 -7.27 -13.06
C ASP A 207 11.44 -6.53 -14.24
N GLY A 208 11.00 -5.30 -14.00
CA GLY A 208 10.30 -4.45 -14.98
C GLY A 208 8.85 -4.84 -15.26
N GLN A 209 8.33 -5.88 -14.61
CA GLN A 209 6.91 -6.23 -14.62
C GLN A 209 6.16 -5.43 -13.57
N LEU A 210 4.97 -4.96 -13.94
CA LEU A 210 4.10 -4.21 -13.03
C LEU A 210 2.93 -5.10 -12.61
N ILE A 211 2.65 -5.13 -11.30
CA ILE A 211 1.59 -5.95 -10.72
C ILE A 211 0.64 -5.02 -9.97
N LYS A 212 -0.60 -4.88 -10.45
CA LYS A 212 -1.64 -4.16 -9.70
C LYS A 212 -2.01 -5.00 -8.48
N LEU A 213 -1.67 -4.50 -7.29
CA LEU A 213 -1.94 -5.21 -6.04
C LEU A 213 -3.25 -4.73 -5.43
N PHE A 214 -3.45 -3.43 -5.35
CA PHE A 214 -4.72 -2.87 -4.88
C PHE A 214 -5.80 -2.99 -5.95
N ASP A 215 -6.96 -3.46 -5.53
CA ASP A 215 -8.17 -3.62 -6.33
C ASP A 215 -9.37 -3.26 -5.44
N SER A 216 -10.12 -2.23 -5.80
CA SER A 216 -11.27 -1.72 -5.03
C SER A 216 -12.46 -2.69 -5.01
N SER A 217 -12.47 -3.71 -5.86
CA SER A 217 -13.47 -4.78 -5.81
C SER A 217 -13.13 -5.86 -4.78
N ALA A 218 -11.84 -6.02 -4.45
CA ALA A 218 -11.34 -7.03 -3.52
C ALA A 218 -10.91 -6.47 -2.17
N HIS A 219 -10.52 -5.20 -2.12
CA HIS A 219 -10.01 -4.52 -0.93
C HIS A 219 -10.97 -3.43 -0.46
N GLU A 220 -11.11 -3.31 0.85
CA GLU A 220 -11.85 -2.22 1.49
C GLU A 220 -10.85 -1.19 2.02
N GLU A 221 -10.85 0.03 1.46
CA GLU A 221 -9.98 1.11 1.95
C GLU A 221 -10.37 1.52 3.38
N ALA A 222 -9.35 1.73 4.22
CA ALA A 222 -9.50 2.17 5.61
C ALA A 222 -9.17 3.67 5.73
N SER A 223 -9.73 4.32 6.75
CA SER A 223 -9.46 5.74 6.99
C SER A 223 -8.01 5.95 7.42
N THR A 224 -7.37 6.97 6.86
CA THR A 224 -6.04 7.45 7.28
C THR A 224 -6.14 8.62 8.26
N GLU A 225 -7.35 8.99 8.70
CA GLU A 225 -7.56 10.03 9.69
C GLU A 225 -7.18 9.51 11.09
N ARG A 226 -6.12 10.07 11.67
CA ARG A 226 -5.91 9.96 13.12
C ARG A 226 -6.88 10.91 13.79
N GLY A 227 -7.76 10.39 14.66
CA GLY A 227 -8.72 11.22 15.39
C GLY A 227 -8.04 12.40 16.10
N GLY A 228 -8.31 13.63 15.61
CA GLY A 228 -7.76 14.87 16.16
C GLY A 228 -7.72 16.03 15.15
N VAL A 229 -7.65 17.27 15.66
CA VAL A 229 -7.63 18.53 14.88
C VAL A 229 -6.26 18.81 14.21
N LEU A 230 -5.26 17.94 14.47
CA LEU A 230 -3.93 18.05 13.89
C LEU A 230 -3.91 17.37 12.52
N LYS A 231 -3.36 18.07 11.51
CA LYS A 231 -3.15 17.55 10.15
C LYS A 231 -2.65 16.10 10.20
N GLY A 232 -3.33 15.21 9.48
CA GLY A 232 -2.95 13.81 9.36
C GLY A 232 -1.47 13.68 9.02
N GLN A 233 -0.80 12.72 9.65
CA GLN A 233 0.61 12.42 9.38
C GLN A 233 0.77 12.15 7.87
N GLU A 234 1.75 12.80 7.23
CA GLU A 234 2.02 12.54 5.81
C GLU A 234 2.52 11.09 5.64
N TYR A 235 2.13 10.47 4.53
CA TYR A 235 2.56 9.11 4.17
C TYR A 235 2.78 9.00 2.65
N ASP A 236 3.55 8.00 2.25
CA ASP A 236 3.77 7.69 0.83
C ASP A 236 2.46 7.28 0.13
N GLN A 237 1.98 8.14 -0.78
CA GLN A 237 0.70 7.97 -1.47
C GLN A 237 0.67 6.80 -2.47
N ARG A 238 1.83 6.17 -2.75
CA ARG A 238 1.87 4.90 -3.50
C ARG A 238 1.24 3.74 -2.71
N TRP A 239 1.07 3.93 -1.40
CA TRP A 239 0.46 2.99 -0.49
C TRP A 239 -0.99 3.37 -0.19
N VAL A 240 -1.79 2.35 0.12
CA VAL A 240 -3.18 2.50 0.54
C VAL A 240 -3.38 1.67 1.79
N LYS A 241 -4.04 2.27 2.78
CA LYS A 241 -4.47 1.58 3.99
C LYS A 241 -5.78 0.86 3.68
N ILE A 242 -5.84 -0.42 4.00
CA ILE A 242 -6.99 -1.28 3.75
C ILE A 242 -7.36 -2.05 5.00
N ARG A 243 -8.60 -2.54 5.07
CA ARG A 243 -8.91 -3.61 6.01
C ARG A 243 -8.17 -4.88 5.64
N ARG A 244 -7.64 -5.57 6.64
CA ARG A 244 -6.87 -6.81 6.47
C ARG A 244 -7.74 -7.85 5.77
N PRO A 245 -7.36 -8.31 4.55
CA PRO A 245 -8.20 -9.22 3.78
C PRO A 245 -8.24 -10.59 4.45
N THR A 246 -9.45 -11.15 4.58
CA THR A 246 -9.66 -12.52 5.04
C THR A 246 -10.15 -13.37 3.87
N VAL A 247 -9.29 -14.26 3.37
CA VAL A 247 -9.63 -15.14 2.23
C VAL A 247 -10.14 -16.48 2.74
N CYS A 248 -11.40 -16.79 2.46
CA CYS A 248 -11.99 -18.09 2.76
C CYS A 248 -11.98 -18.98 1.52
N VAL A 249 -11.17 -20.04 1.56
CA VAL A 249 -11.03 -20.99 0.45
C VAL A 249 -11.67 -22.34 0.79
N GLY A 250 -12.39 -22.92 -0.16
CA GLY A 250 -12.93 -24.29 -0.07
C GLY A 250 -11.95 -25.32 -0.63
N GLY A 251 -12.38 -26.58 -0.73
CA GLY A 251 -11.59 -27.67 -1.34
C GLY A 251 -11.37 -27.53 -2.86
N GLU A 252 -11.95 -26.50 -3.47
CA GLU A 252 -11.83 -26.18 -4.90
C GLU A 252 -10.65 -25.26 -5.21
N LEU A 253 -9.95 -24.75 -4.18
CA LEU A 253 -8.75 -23.95 -4.39
C LEU A 253 -7.62 -24.84 -4.91
N VAL A 254 -7.24 -24.62 -6.16
CA VAL A 254 -6.06 -25.19 -6.79
C VAL A 254 -4.96 -24.14 -6.87
N MET A 255 -3.70 -24.56 -6.94
CA MET A 255 -2.55 -23.65 -7.04
C MET A 255 -2.66 -22.67 -8.22
N GLU A 256 -3.28 -23.10 -9.32
CA GLU A 256 -3.57 -22.29 -10.51
C GLU A 256 -4.47 -21.07 -10.21
N ASN A 257 -5.24 -21.11 -9.11
CA ASN A 257 -6.03 -19.95 -8.66
C ASN A 257 -5.18 -18.88 -7.97
N LEU A 258 -3.97 -19.23 -7.52
CA LEU A 258 -3.03 -18.34 -6.85
C LEU A 258 -2.00 -17.75 -7.83
N ASP A 259 -2.02 -18.18 -9.10
CA ASP A 259 -1.14 -17.65 -10.12
C ASP A 259 -1.51 -16.22 -10.52
N ILE A 260 -0.48 -15.43 -10.81
CA ILE A 260 -0.63 -14.06 -11.31
C ILE A 260 -1.30 -14.12 -12.68
N ARG A 261 -2.43 -13.44 -12.82
CA ARG A 261 -3.14 -13.33 -14.09
C ARG A 261 -2.64 -12.13 -14.87
N HIS A 262 -2.22 -12.36 -16.10
CA HIS A 262 -1.87 -11.30 -17.03
C HIS A 262 -3.15 -10.67 -17.60
N ASP A 263 -3.33 -9.37 -17.42
CA ASP A 263 -4.36 -8.62 -18.12
C ASP A 263 -3.79 -8.20 -19.49
N PRO A 264 -4.31 -8.72 -20.63
CA PRO A 264 -3.81 -8.35 -21.95
C PRO A 264 -4.07 -6.87 -22.31
N VAL A 265 -4.85 -6.15 -21.50
CA VAL A 265 -5.25 -4.75 -21.74
C VAL A 265 -4.49 -3.77 -20.83
N SER A 266 -3.91 -4.21 -19.71
CA SER A 266 -3.31 -3.33 -18.68
C SER A 266 -2.02 -3.86 -18.08
#